data_AF-W7IUQ5-F1
#
_entry.id   AF-W7IUQ5-F1
#
_cell.length_a   1.000
_cell.length_b   1.000
_cell.length_c   1.000
_cell.angle_alpha   90.00
_cell.angle_beta   90.00
_cell.angle_gamma   90.00
#
_symmetry.space_group_name_H-M   'P 1'
#
loop_
_entity.id
_entity.type
_entity.pdbx_description
1 polymer ?
#
loop_
_entity_poly.entity_id
_entity_poly.type
_entity_poly.pdbx_seq_one_letter_code
_entity_poly.pdbx_strand_id
1 'polypeptide(L)'
;MKSLHRVLILAPPTATIGSPGPPAHTCPIKPPPPAASAARCRRHHARALATRDPHLARRLGIGRPDLGLDYDDGGLVELGGAPAATIARICGLTRTEADRIVTTRATSRDLDELLVAADVPVSQWGMVRDRALLHPQNPPPPDDRPL
;
A
#
# COMPACT_ATOMS: atom_id res chain seq x y z
N MET A 1 30.62 -61.63 -41.15
CA MET A 1 31.96 -61.86 -40.52
C MET A 1 32.45 -60.47 -40.08
N LYS A 2 32.12 -60.03 -38.86
CA LYS A 2 32.91 -60.09 -37.60
C LYS A 2 34.30 -59.43 -37.69
N SER A 3 34.57 -58.60 -36.66
CA SER A 3 35.83 -57.94 -36.26
C SER A 3 36.22 -56.64 -36.95
N LEU A 4 36.82 -55.63 -36.30
CA LEU A 4 37.05 -55.20 -34.89
C LEU A 4 38.21 -54.20 -35.02
N HIS A 5 38.05 -52.91 -34.74
CA HIS A 5 39.18 -52.01 -34.42
C HIS A 5 38.65 -50.91 -33.48
N ARG A 6 38.70 -51.14 -32.17
CA ARG A 6 39.75 -50.72 -31.22
C ARG A 6 39.53 -49.26 -30.75
N VAL A 7 38.72 -49.14 -29.70
CA VAL A 7 38.48 -47.90 -28.94
C VAL A 7 39.76 -47.55 -28.18
N LEU A 8 40.30 -46.35 -28.41
CA LEU A 8 41.39 -45.79 -27.61
C LEU A 8 40.78 -45.11 -26.38
N ILE A 9 41.13 -45.62 -25.20
CA ILE A 9 40.82 -45.02 -23.90
C ILE A 9 41.74 -43.81 -23.70
N LEU A 10 41.19 -42.65 -23.38
CA LEU A 10 41.92 -41.55 -22.74
C LEU A 10 41.15 -41.12 -21.49
N ALA A 11 41.79 -41.24 -20.33
CA ALA A 11 41.31 -40.76 -19.03
C ALA A 11 42.13 -39.49 -18.61
N PRO A 12 41.78 -38.78 -17.52
CA PRO A 12 41.15 -37.46 -17.54
C PRO A 12 42.08 -36.34 -16.99
N PRO A 13 41.58 -35.10 -16.85
CA PRO A 13 41.91 -34.39 -15.61
C PRO A 13 40.68 -33.89 -14.83
N THR A 14 40.61 -34.40 -13.60
CA THR A 14 40.33 -33.71 -12.33
C THR A 14 39.21 -32.68 -12.30
N ALA A 15 38.06 -33.12 -11.77
CA ALA A 15 37.05 -32.22 -11.22
C ALA A 15 37.63 -31.46 -10.01
N THR A 16 37.79 -30.15 -10.14
CA THR A 16 37.94 -29.26 -8.98
C THR A 16 36.60 -29.17 -8.28
N ILE A 17 36.47 -29.89 -7.16
CA ILE A 17 35.41 -29.66 -6.17
C ILE A 17 35.74 -28.34 -5.48
N GLY A 18 35.14 -27.25 -5.96
CA GLY A 18 35.08 -25.98 -5.23
C GLY A 18 34.22 -26.16 -3.98
N SER A 19 34.71 -25.66 -2.86
CA SER A 19 34.20 -25.80 -1.48
C SER A 19 32.67 -25.75 -1.31
N PRO A 20 32.12 -26.47 -0.30
CA PRO A 20 30.74 -26.26 0.11
C PRO A 20 30.62 -24.84 0.68
N GLY A 21 29.88 -23.98 -0.02
CA GLY A 21 29.39 -22.74 0.57
C GLY A 21 28.52 -23.06 1.81
N PRO A 22 28.40 -22.13 2.77
CA PRO A 22 27.56 -22.33 3.94
C PRO A 22 26.15 -22.74 3.49
N PRO A 23 25.43 -23.60 4.25
CA PRO A 23 24.13 -24.09 3.82
C PRO A 23 23.25 -22.89 3.51
N ALA A 24 22.90 -22.74 2.24
CA ALA A 24 21.87 -21.80 1.84
C ALA A 24 20.64 -22.21 2.65
N HIS A 25 20.28 -21.38 3.63
CA HIS A 25 18.97 -21.45 4.24
C HIS A 25 17.99 -21.11 3.12
N THR A 26 17.60 -22.12 2.33
CA THR A 26 16.47 -22.03 1.43
C THR A 26 15.25 -21.93 2.31
N CYS A 27 14.96 -20.72 2.77
CA CYS A 27 13.62 -20.38 3.20
C CYS A 27 12.74 -20.74 1.99
N PRO A 28 11.74 -21.63 2.14
CA PRO A 28 10.88 -21.98 1.01
C PRO A 28 10.33 -20.67 0.45
N ILE A 29 10.66 -20.38 -0.81
CA ILE A 29 10.19 -19.18 -1.49
C ILE A 29 8.68 -19.36 -1.64
N LYS A 30 7.92 -18.89 -0.66
CA LYS A 30 6.47 -18.83 -0.75
C LYS A 30 6.17 -18.00 -2.01
N PRO A 31 5.34 -18.50 -2.94
CA PRO A 31 4.98 -17.71 -4.10
C PRO A 31 4.44 -16.35 -3.62
N PRO A 32 4.81 -15.24 -4.29
CA PRO A 32 4.34 -13.94 -3.88
C PRO A 32 2.81 -13.97 -3.85
N PRO A 33 2.18 -13.37 -2.82
CA PRO A 33 0.73 -13.32 -2.77
C PRO A 33 0.20 -12.67 -4.06
N PRO A 34 -0.99 -13.06 -4.56
CA PRO A 34 -1.64 -12.37 -5.67
C PRO A 34 -1.59 -10.85 -5.48
N ALA A 35 -1.46 -10.09 -6.58
CA ALA A 35 -1.27 -8.63 -6.50
C ALA A 35 -2.34 -7.91 -5.65
N ALA A 36 -3.59 -8.39 -5.69
CA ALA A 36 -4.68 -7.87 -4.86
C ALA A 36 -4.44 -8.09 -3.34
N SER A 37 -3.95 -9.27 -2.95
CA SER A 37 -3.54 -9.54 -1.56
C SER A 37 -2.30 -8.75 -1.16
N ALA A 38 -1.34 -8.56 -2.06
CA ALA A 38 -0.16 -7.72 -1.80
C ALA A 38 -0.56 -6.26 -1.55
N ALA A 39 -1.45 -5.70 -2.37
CA ALA A 39 -1.97 -4.34 -2.19
C ALA A 39 -2.74 -4.20 -0.87
N ARG A 40 -3.59 -5.17 -0.51
CA ARG A 40 -4.27 -5.18 0.78
C ARG A 40 -3.29 -5.23 1.96
N CYS A 41 -2.24 -6.05 1.89
CA CYS A 41 -1.19 -6.07 2.91
C CYS A 41 -0.48 -4.72 3.05
N ARG A 42 -0.16 -4.05 1.93
CA ARG A 42 0.42 -2.70 1.95
C ARG A 42 -0.53 -1.68 2.56
N ARG A 43 -1.83 -1.72 2.24
CA ARG A 43 -2.85 -0.89 2.89
C ARG A 43 -2.88 -1.08 4.40
N HIS A 44 -2.84 -2.33 4.88
CA HIS A 44 -2.81 -2.61 6.32
C HIS A 44 -1.55 -2.04 6.98
N HIS A 45 -0.38 -2.24 6.38
CA HIS A 45 0.87 -1.72 6.91
C HIS A 45 0.90 -0.18 6.91
N ALA A 46 0.50 0.45 5.81
CA ALA A 46 0.43 1.89 5.67
C ALA A 46 -0.56 2.51 6.66
N ARG A 47 -1.74 1.89 6.88
CA ARG A 47 -2.67 2.28 7.95
C ARG A 47 -2.03 2.21 9.32
N ALA A 48 -1.39 1.09 9.66
CA ALA A 48 -0.74 0.93 10.96
C ALA A 48 0.34 1.99 11.17
N LEU A 49 1.12 2.32 10.12
CA LEU A 49 2.11 3.39 10.16
C LEU A 49 1.46 4.77 10.36
N ALA A 50 0.41 5.08 9.61
CA ALA A 50 -0.36 6.31 9.74
C ALA A 50 -0.98 6.50 11.13
N THR A 51 -1.46 5.43 11.75
CA THR A 51 -1.98 5.46 13.12
C THR A 51 -0.85 5.66 14.14
N ARG A 52 0.29 4.99 13.97
CA ARG A 52 1.40 5.06 14.92
C ARG A 52 2.19 6.37 14.85
N ASP A 53 2.41 6.89 13.64
CA ASP A 53 3.18 8.11 13.39
C ASP A 53 2.56 8.95 12.27
N PRO A 54 1.57 9.80 12.61
CA PRO A 54 0.91 10.68 11.63
C PRO A 54 1.86 11.68 10.98
N HIS A 55 2.93 12.11 11.67
CA HIS A 55 3.90 13.06 11.11
C HIS A 55 4.72 12.40 10.00
N LEU A 56 5.21 11.19 10.24
CA LEU A 56 5.92 10.42 9.23
C LEU A 56 4.99 10.05 8.07
N ALA A 57 3.74 9.67 8.33
CA ALA A 57 2.78 9.35 7.27
C ALA A 57 2.51 10.54 6.34
N ARG A 58 2.41 11.76 6.89
CA ARG A 58 2.31 13.00 6.09
C ARG A 58 3.58 13.23 5.25
N ARG A 59 4.76 13.04 5.84
CA ARG A 59 6.05 13.17 5.12
C ARG A 59 6.20 12.16 3.98
N LEU A 60 5.67 10.95 4.16
CA LEU A 60 5.69 9.89 3.15
C LEU A 60 4.54 10.00 2.13
N GLY A 61 3.57 10.89 2.35
CA GLY A 61 2.44 11.04 1.44
C GLY A 61 1.41 9.92 1.50
N ILE A 62 1.31 9.19 2.61
CA ILE A 62 0.38 8.06 2.72
C ILE A 62 -1.05 8.56 2.55
N GLY A 63 -1.79 7.97 1.60
CA GLY A 63 -3.13 8.35 1.21
C GLY A 63 -3.19 9.60 0.31
N ARG A 64 -2.05 10.13 -0.15
CA ARG A 64 -1.98 11.34 -0.97
C ARG A 64 -1.30 11.10 -2.33
N PRO A 65 -1.88 10.23 -3.17
CA PRO A 65 -1.32 9.95 -4.50
C PRO A 65 -1.34 11.16 -5.44
N ASP A 66 -2.09 12.21 -5.10
CA ASP A 66 -2.04 13.50 -5.79
C ASP A 66 -0.72 14.27 -5.59
N LEU A 67 0.07 13.93 -4.57
CA LEU A 67 1.36 14.58 -4.30
C LEU A 67 2.53 13.96 -5.11
N GLY A 68 2.30 12.87 -5.84
CA GLY A 68 3.33 12.23 -6.66
C GLY A 68 4.49 11.64 -5.86
N LEU A 69 4.25 11.18 -4.63
CA LEU A 69 5.26 10.57 -3.77
C LEU A 69 5.37 9.06 -4.02
N ASP A 70 6.59 8.52 -3.87
CA ASP A 70 6.93 7.14 -4.27
C ASP A 70 6.49 6.04 -3.30
N TYR A 71 5.85 6.39 -2.18
CA TYR A 71 5.44 5.40 -1.19
C TYR A 71 4.19 4.62 -1.66
N ASP A 72 4.34 3.31 -1.90
CA ASP A 72 3.23 2.42 -2.24
C ASP A 72 2.43 2.04 -0.98
N ASP A 73 1.39 2.82 -0.69
CA ASP A 73 0.45 2.59 0.40
C ASP A 73 -0.63 1.54 0.08
N GLY A 74 -0.56 0.89 -1.08
CA GLY A 74 -1.54 -0.09 -1.53
C GLY A 74 -2.85 0.52 -2.05
N GLY A 75 -2.88 1.83 -2.35
CA GLY A 75 -4.05 2.52 -2.89
C GLY A 75 -4.98 3.08 -1.82
N LEU A 76 -4.40 3.69 -0.78
CA LEU A 76 -5.15 4.45 0.21
C LEU A 76 -5.48 5.86 -0.33
N VAL A 77 -6.47 6.50 0.28
CA VAL A 77 -6.77 7.91 0.07
C VAL A 77 -7.14 8.60 1.37
N GLU A 78 -6.52 9.75 1.63
CA GLU A 78 -6.72 10.55 2.83
C GLU A 78 -7.85 11.55 2.58
N LEU A 79 -9.02 11.30 3.19
CA LEU A 79 -10.24 12.05 2.87
C LEU A 79 -10.19 13.50 3.39
N GLY A 80 -9.46 13.76 4.46
CA GLY A 80 -9.32 15.06 5.10
C GLY A 80 -8.59 16.10 4.25
N GLY A 81 -7.69 15.68 3.36
CA GLY A 81 -6.83 16.58 2.57
C GLY A 81 -6.76 16.29 1.07
N ALA A 82 -7.07 15.08 0.60
CA ALA A 82 -7.04 14.79 -0.84
C ALA A 82 -8.10 15.60 -1.63
N PRO A 83 -7.85 15.93 -2.91
CA PRO A 83 -8.85 16.59 -3.75
C PRO A 83 -9.95 15.60 -4.18
N ALA A 84 -11.14 16.13 -4.48
CA ALA A 84 -12.31 15.33 -4.85
C ALA A 84 -12.06 14.38 -6.04
N ALA A 85 -11.32 14.82 -7.06
CA ALA A 85 -10.97 13.96 -8.20
C ALA A 85 -10.19 12.70 -7.78
N THR A 86 -9.28 12.83 -6.83
CA THR A 86 -8.49 11.71 -6.28
C THR A 86 -9.36 10.78 -5.45
N ILE A 87 -10.22 11.35 -4.59
CA ILE A 87 -11.19 10.59 -3.79
C ILE A 87 -12.14 9.80 -4.70
N ALA A 88 -12.73 10.44 -5.70
CA ALA A 88 -13.63 9.80 -6.67
C ALA A 88 -12.98 8.60 -7.35
N ARG A 89 -11.80 8.80 -7.92
CA ARG A 89 -11.05 7.75 -8.62
C ARG A 89 -10.73 6.55 -7.72
N ILE A 90 -10.28 6.79 -6.50
CA ILE A 90 -9.81 5.73 -5.61
C ILE A 90 -10.97 5.01 -4.93
N CYS A 91 -12.01 5.73 -4.53
CA CYS A 91 -13.16 5.16 -3.85
C CYS A 91 -14.26 4.67 -4.80
N GLY A 92 -14.11 4.85 -6.12
CA GLY A 92 -15.15 4.47 -7.09
C GLY A 92 -16.41 5.33 -6.98
N LEU A 93 -16.26 6.57 -6.52
CA LEU A 93 -17.36 7.52 -6.37
C LEU A 93 -17.50 8.39 -7.63
N THR A 94 -18.68 8.97 -7.82
CA THR A 94 -18.85 10.05 -8.78
C THR A 94 -18.11 11.31 -8.31
N ARG A 95 -17.87 12.24 -9.24
CA ARG A 95 -17.26 13.53 -8.87
C ARG A 95 -18.13 14.30 -7.87
N THR A 96 -19.45 14.32 -8.09
CA THR A 96 -20.40 14.99 -7.22
C THR A 96 -20.41 14.42 -5.79
N GLU A 97 -20.35 13.09 -5.64
CA GLU A 97 -20.24 12.44 -4.32
C GLU A 97 -18.93 12.82 -3.61
N ALA A 98 -17.81 12.84 -4.33
CA ALA A 98 -16.52 13.21 -3.76
C ALA A 98 -16.45 14.71 -3.40
N ASP A 99 -17.11 15.59 -4.17
CA ASP A 99 -17.20 17.02 -3.82
C ASP A 99 -18.01 17.23 -2.53
N ARG A 100 -19.05 16.42 -2.28
CA ARG A 100 -19.77 16.42 -0.99
C ARG A 100 -18.86 16.01 0.16
N ILE A 101 -18.03 14.97 -0.02
CA ILE A 101 -17.02 14.58 0.99
C ILE A 101 -16.08 15.76 1.29
N VAL A 102 -15.55 16.44 0.27
CA VAL A 102 -14.64 17.59 0.46
C VAL A 102 -15.32 18.75 1.19
N THR A 103 -16.60 18.97 0.94
CA THR A 103 -17.38 20.04 1.59
C THR A 103 -17.67 19.71 3.06
N THR A 104 -17.92 18.43 3.38
CA THR A 104 -18.38 18.00 4.70
C THR A 104 -17.25 17.58 5.65
N ARG A 105 -16.09 17.16 5.14
CA ARG A 105 -14.98 16.58 5.94
C ARG A 105 -14.45 17.45 7.08
N ALA A 106 -14.65 18.77 7.04
CA ALA A 106 -14.19 19.68 8.09
C ALA A 106 -15.01 19.58 9.38
N THR A 107 -16.26 19.13 9.29
CA THR A 107 -17.19 19.03 10.43
C THR A 107 -17.33 17.62 10.98
N SER A 108 -16.91 16.61 10.22
CA SER A 108 -17.01 15.21 10.61
C SER A 108 -15.84 14.78 11.49
N ARG A 109 -16.13 14.04 12.56
CA ARG A 109 -15.14 13.56 13.53
C ARG A 109 -14.58 12.20 13.15
N ASP A 110 -15.39 11.38 12.49
CA ASP A 110 -15.03 10.05 12.06
C ASP A 110 -15.55 9.74 10.65
N LEU A 111 -15.20 8.54 10.17
CA LEU A 111 -15.52 8.12 8.81
C LEU A 111 -17.02 7.90 8.61
N ASP A 112 -17.71 7.32 9.59
CA ASP A 112 -19.11 6.95 9.42
C ASP A 112 -20.00 8.20 9.45
N GLU A 113 -19.70 9.16 10.32
CA GLU A 113 -20.32 10.49 10.30
C GLU A 113 -20.13 11.18 8.95
N LEU A 114 -18.92 11.14 8.39
CA LEU A 114 -18.63 11.73 7.08
C LEU A 114 -19.41 11.06 5.95
N LEU A 115 -19.49 9.74 5.93
CA LEU A 115 -20.20 8.98 4.90
C LEU A 115 -21.71 9.30 4.91
N VAL A 116 -22.30 9.43 6.09
CA VAL A 116 -23.70 9.82 6.27
C VAL A 116 -23.91 11.27 5.84
N ALA A 117 -23.09 12.19 6.35
CA ALA A 117 -23.27 13.62 6.12
C ALA A 117 -22.95 14.05 4.68
N ALA A 118 -22.07 13.34 3.97
CA ALA A 118 -21.79 13.55 2.56
C ALA A 118 -22.77 12.80 1.62
N ASP A 119 -23.77 12.11 2.16
CA ASP A 119 -24.74 11.32 1.41
C ASP A 119 -24.05 10.37 0.41
N VAL A 120 -23.11 9.57 0.92
CA VAL A 120 -22.40 8.57 0.11
C VAL A 120 -23.28 7.33 -0.04
N PRO A 121 -23.48 6.79 -1.26
CA PRO A 121 -24.27 5.58 -1.46
C PRO A 121 -23.75 4.41 -0.62
N VAL A 122 -24.64 3.71 0.10
CA VAL A 122 -24.28 2.59 0.99
C VAL A 122 -23.51 1.48 0.26
N SER A 123 -23.78 1.28 -1.03
CA SER A 123 -23.05 0.33 -1.88
C SER A 123 -21.54 0.64 -1.98
N GLN A 124 -21.14 1.89 -1.78
CA GLN A 124 -19.74 2.34 -1.85
C GLN A 124 -19.05 2.35 -0.48
N TRP A 125 -19.78 2.21 0.63
CA TRP A 125 -19.20 2.30 1.96
C TRP A 125 -18.10 1.27 2.20
N GLY A 126 -18.27 0.04 1.68
CA GLY A 126 -17.23 -0.99 1.77
C GLY A 126 -15.94 -0.58 1.08
N MET A 127 -16.04 0.05 -0.10
CA MET A 127 -14.89 0.55 -0.85
C MET A 127 -14.20 1.70 -0.13
N VAL A 128 -14.99 2.68 0.34
CA VAL A 128 -14.45 3.82 1.08
C VAL A 128 -13.78 3.35 2.37
N ARG A 129 -14.40 2.46 3.15
CA ARG A 129 -13.79 1.90 4.37
C ARG A 129 -12.51 1.11 4.10
N ASP A 130 -12.45 0.36 3.00
CA ASP A 130 -11.22 -0.39 2.64
C ASP A 130 -10.07 0.55 2.23
N ARG A 131 -10.34 1.76 1.74
CA ARG A 131 -9.30 2.66 1.17
C ARG A 131 -9.08 3.99 1.90
N ALA A 132 -10.03 4.45 2.69
CA ALA A 132 -9.96 5.75 3.34
C ALA A 132 -8.99 5.78 4.53
N LEU A 133 -8.29 6.91 4.65
CA LEU A 133 -7.65 7.38 5.86
C LEU A 133 -8.33 8.67 6.31
N LEU A 134 -8.54 8.78 7.62
CA LEU A 134 -8.82 10.03 8.30
C LEU A 134 -7.73 10.20 9.34
N HIS A 135 -6.74 11.04 9.03
CA HIS A 135 -5.79 11.43 10.06
C HIS A 135 -6.49 12.36 11.04
N PRO A 136 -6.21 12.24 12.35
CA PRO A 136 -6.63 13.28 13.29
C PRO A 136 -6.10 14.61 12.76
N GLN A 137 -7.01 15.57 12.57
CA GLN A 137 -6.61 16.95 12.33
C GLN A 137 -5.81 17.36 13.56
N ASN A 138 -4.61 17.92 13.34
CA ASN A 138 -3.92 18.52 14.47
C ASN A 138 -4.83 19.66 14.94
N PRO A 139 -5.25 19.72 16.21
CA PRO A 139 -5.96 20.91 16.66
C PRO A 139 -5.08 22.12 16.31
N PRO A 140 -5.66 23.26 15.89
CA PRO A 140 -4.88 24.48 15.78
C PRO A 140 -4.13 24.67 17.11
N PRO A 141 -2.88 25.17 17.09
CA PRO A 141 -2.20 25.52 18.33
C PRO A 141 -3.15 26.37 19.19
N PRO A 142 -3.14 26.20 20.53
CA PRO A 142 -3.95 27.04 21.40
C PRO A 142 -3.68 28.51 21.05
N ASP A 143 -4.75 29.29 21.00
CA ASP A 143 -4.68 30.70 20.65
C ASP A 143 -3.87 31.43 21.75
N ASP A 144 -2.63 31.82 21.45
CA ASP A 144 -1.74 32.55 22.36
C ASP A 144 -2.19 34.01 22.60
N ARG A 145 -3.42 34.38 22.20
CA ARG A 145 -3.99 35.70 22.48
C ARG A 145 -4.27 35.82 23.99
N PRO A 146 -3.64 36.77 24.70
CA PRO A 146 -3.99 37.04 26.08
C PRO A 146 -5.46 37.49 26.15
N LEU A 147 -6.18 36.95 27.14
CA LEU A 147 -7.57 37.32 27.48
C LEU A 147 -7.68 38.80 27.87
#